data_AF-P0DV91-F1
#
_entry.id   AF-P0DV91-F1
#
_cell.length_a   1.000
_cell.length_b   1.000
_cell.length_c   1.000
_cell.angle_alpha   90.00
_cell.angle_beta   90.00
_cell.angle_gamma   90.00
#
_symmetry.space_group_name_H-M   'P 1'
#
loop_
_entity.id
_entity.type
_entity.pdbx_description
1 polymer ?
#
loop_
_entity_poly.entity_id
_entity_poly.type
_entity_poly.pdbx_seq_one_letter_code
_entity_poly.pdbx_strand_id
1 'polypeptide(L)'
;MTKQYERKAKGGNLLSAFELYQRNTDNMPGLGEMLVDEWFETCRDYIQDGHVDESGTFRPDNAFYLRRLTLKDFRRFSLLEIKFEEDLTVIIGNNGKGKTSILYAIAKTLSWFVANILKEGGSGQRLSELTDIKNDAENRYADVSSTFFFGKGLKSVPIRLSRSALGTAERRDSEVKPARDLADIWRVINEAKTINLPTFALYNVERSQPFNRNTKDNAGRREERFDAYSQALGGAGRFDHFVEWYIYLHKRTISDISSSIKELEQQVNDLQRSVDGGMVSVKSLLEQMKLKLSEASERNDAAVSSKMVTESVQKSIVEKSICSVVPSISKIWVEMTTGSDLVKVTNDGHDVTIDQLSDGQRVFLSLVADLARRMVMLNPLLENPLEGRGIVLIDEIELHLHPKWQQEVILNLRSVFPNIQFIITTHSPIVLSTIEKRCIREFDPNDDGNQSFLDSPDMQTKGSENAQILEQVMNVHPTPPGIAESHWLGDFELLLLDNSGELDNQSQELYDKIKTHFGIDSAELKKADSLIRINKMKNKINKIRAEKGK
;
A
#
# COMPACT_ATOMS: atom_id res chain seq x y z
N MET A 1 42.18 -7.37 -4.22
CA MET A 1 40.72 -7.10 -4.30
C MET A 1 39.89 -8.21 -3.66
N THR A 2 40.06 -9.49 -4.01
CA THR A 2 39.25 -10.62 -3.48
C THR A 2 39.19 -10.67 -1.95
N LYS A 3 40.33 -10.63 -1.24
CA LYS A 3 40.37 -10.58 0.24
C LYS A 3 39.60 -9.40 0.87
N GLN A 4 39.52 -8.26 0.17
CA GLN A 4 38.77 -7.10 0.66
C GLN A 4 37.27 -7.32 0.50
N TYR A 5 36.83 -7.90 -0.62
CA TYR A 5 35.44 -8.30 -0.79
C TYR A 5 35.05 -9.37 0.21
N GLU A 6 35.88 -10.40 0.42
CA GLU A 6 35.62 -11.45 1.43
C GLU A 6 35.43 -10.86 2.82
N ARG A 7 36.30 -9.92 3.24
CA ARG A 7 36.17 -9.24 4.53
C ARG A 7 34.86 -8.44 4.63
N LYS A 8 34.46 -7.73 3.57
CA LYS A 8 33.21 -6.95 3.54
C LYS A 8 31.98 -7.85 3.52
N ALA A 9 32.01 -8.93 2.74
CA ALA A 9 30.94 -9.90 2.62
C ALA A 9 30.72 -10.66 3.94
N LYS A 10 31.81 -11.09 4.61
CA LYS A 10 31.76 -11.63 5.99
C LYS A 10 31.27 -10.61 7.03
N GLY A 11 31.43 -9.32 6.74
CA GLY A 11 30.84 -8.23 7.51
C GLY A 11 29.36 -7.95 7.18
N GLY A 12 28.72 -8.76 6.33
CA GLY A 12 27.32 -8.64 5.94
C GLY A 12 27.05 -7.74 4.72
N ASN A 13 28.07 -7.28 3.97
CA ASN A 13 27.83 -6.44 2.80
C ASN A 13 27.37 -7.25 1.58
N LEU A 14 26.09 -7.10 1.22
CA LEU A 14 25.44 -7.82 0.12
C LEU A 14 26.15 -7.65 -1.24
N LEU A 15 26.51 -6.42 -1.62
CA LEU A 15 27.18 -6.17 -2.91
C LEU A 15 28.53 -6.90 -3.01
N SER A 16 29.28 -6.96 -1.91
CA SER A 16 30.56 -7.67 -1.88
C SER A 16 30.38 -9.18 -1.94
N ALA A 17 29.34 -9.73 -1.30
CA ALA A 17 29.01 -11.16 -1.40
C ALA A 17 28.62 -11.53 -2.84
N PHE A 18 27.79 -10.71 -3.48
CA PHE A 18 27.37 -10.93 -4.86
C PHE A 18 28.53 -10.83 -5.87
N GLU A 19 29.43 -9.86 -5.70
CA GLU A 19 30.62 -9.74 -6.54
C GLU A 19 31.53 -10.97 -6.43
N LEU A 20 31.65 -11.57 -5.23
CA LEU A 20 32.41 -12.82 -5.05
C LEU A 20 31.72 -14.00 -5.72
N TYR A 21 30.40 -14.09 -5.60
CA TYR A 21 29.59 -15.09 -6.30
C TYR A 21 29.82 -15.02 -7.82
N GLN A 22 29.62 -13.85 -8.44
CA GLN A 22 29.79 -13.67 -9.89
C GLN A 22 31.22 -14.02 -10.35
N ARG A 23 32.25 -13.55 -9.65
CA ARG A 23 33.65 -13.84 -10.00
C ARG A 23 33.99 -15.32 -9.94
N ASN A 24 33.42 -16.05 -8.99
CA ASN A 24 33.67 -17.47 -8.84
C ASN A 24 32.94 -18.28 -9.93
N THR A 25 31.76 -17.82 -10.35
CA THR A 25 31.02 -18.40 -11.49
C THR A 25 31.75 -18.20 -12.82
N ASP A 26 32.33 -17.01 -13.05
CA ASP A 26 32.98 -16.67 -14.32
C ASP A 26 34.37 -17.30 -14.52
N ASN A 27 35.14 -17.54 -13.45
CA ASN A 27 36.57 -17.86 -13.57
C ASN A 27 36.96 -19.36 -13.49
N MET A 28 36.10 -20.29 -13.03
CA MET A 28 36.52 -21.69 -12.79
C MET A 28 35.35 -22.71 -12.82
N PRO A 29 35.08 -23.39 -13.95
CA PRO A 29 34.24 -24.60 -13.93
C PRO A 29 35.07 -25.78 -13.37
N GLY A 30 34.83 -26.18 -12.11
CA GLY A 30 35.25 -27.49 -11.58
C GLY A 30 36.11 -27.55 -10.31
N LEU A 31 36.68 -26.45 -9.79
CA LEU A 31 37.45 -26.47 -8.53
C LEU A 31 36.89 -25.55 -7.42
N GLY A 32 35.77 -24.87 -7.68
CA GLY A 32 35.21 -23.83 -6.80
C GLY A 32 33.74 -24.01 -6.43
N GLU A 33 33.09 -25.13 -6.78
CA GLU A 33 31.64 -25.34 -6.55
C GLU A 33 31.24 -25.04 -5.09
N MET A 34 32.00 -25.54 -4.11
CA MET A 34 31.72 -25.27 -2.68
C MET A 34 31.75 -23.79 -2.29
N LEU A 35 32.64 -22.98 -2.89
CA LEU A 35 32.76 -21.54 -2.57
C LEU A 35 31.76 -20.69 -3.37
N VAL A 36 31.36 -21.12 -4.56
CA VAL A 36 30.27 -20.51 -5.33
C VAL A 36 28.97 -20.64 -4.54
N ASP A 37 28.72 -21.83 -4.00
CA ASP A 37 27.51 -22.13 -3.21
C ASP A 37 27.46 -21.28 -1.92
N GLU A 38 28.57 -21.08 -1.20
CA GLU A 38 28.60 -20.28 0.04
C GLU A 38 28.16 -18.82 -0.20
N TRP A 39 28.70 -18.15 -1.22
CA TRP A 39 28.36 -16.75 -1.50
C TRP A 39 26.98 -16.60 -2.11
N PHE A 40 26.53 -17.57 -2.91
CA PHE A 40 25.16 -17.65 -3.39
C PHE A 40 24.17 -17.73 -2.22
N GLU A 41 24.36 -18.67 -1.31
CA GLU A 41 23.51 -18.84 -0.12
C GLU A 41 23.56 -17.59 0.76
N THR A 42 24.75 -16.98 0.96
CA THR A 42 24.87 -15.71 1.70
C THR A 42 23.99 -14.60 1.10
N CYS A 43 23.94 -14.48 -0.23
CA CYS A 43 23.09 -13.49 -0.90
C CYS A 43 21.61 -13.87 -0.76
N ARG A 44 21.27 -15.16 -0.92
CA ARG A 44 19.91 -15.66 -0.81
C ARG A 44 19.36 -15.43 0.59
N ASP A 45 20.11 -15.80 1.61
CA ASP A 45 19.77 -15.69 3.03
C ASP A 45 19.63 -14.21 3.42
N TYR A 46 20.54 -13.32 2.97
CA TYR A 46 20.37 -11.87 3.17
C TYR A 46 19.01 -11.34 2.65
N ILE A 47 18.53 -11.88 1.52
CA ILE A 47 17.29 -11.46 0.88
C ILE A 47 16.08 -12.11 1.58
N GLN A 48 16.18 -13.38 1.96
CA GLN A 48 15.06 -14.23 2.39
C GLN A 48 14.87 -14.32 3.91
N ASP A 49 15.94 -14.20 4.68
CA ASP A 49 15.90 -14.46 6.11
C ASP A 49 15.02 -13.45 6.85
N GLY A 50 14.41 -13.96 7.91
CA GLY A 50 13.55 -13.23 8.80
C GLY A 50 13.18 -14.08 10.00
N HIS A 51 12.46 -13.46 10.91
CA HIS A 51 11.97 -14.09 12.14
C HIS A 51 10.47 -13.84 12.28
N VAL A 52 9.78 -14.68 13.03
CA VAL A 52 8.38 -14.46 13.38
C VAL A 52 8.34 -13.67 14.68
N ASP A 53 7.65 -12.53 14.69
CA ASP A 53 7.49 -11.70 15.89
C ASP A 53 6.45 -12.28 16.87
N GLU A 54 6.29 -11.65 18.03
CA GLU A 54 5.35 -12.10 19.08
C GLU A 54 3.89 -12.16 18.62
N SER A 55 3.53 -11.44 17.56
CA SER A 55 2.19 -11.44 16.96
C SER A 55 1.98 -12.57 15.96
N GLY A 56 2.99 -13.39 15.70
CA GLY A 56 2.95 -14.42 14.67
C GLY A 56 3.21 -13.90 13.26
N THR A 57 3.70 -12.66 13.12
CA THR A 57 3.96 -12.02 11.82
C THR A 57 5.42 -12.24 11.41
N PHE A 58 5.67 -12.72 10.19
CA PHE A 58 7.02 -12.78 9.64
C PHE A 58 7.61 -11.37 9.47
N ARG A 59 8.85 -11.17 9.89
CA ARG A 59 9.63 -9.93 9.78
C ARG A 59 10.94 -10.23 9.05
N PRO A 60 11.17 -9.66 7.86
CA PRO A 60 12.45 -9.77 7.19
C PRO A 60 13.58 -9.17 8.05
N ASP A 61 14.69 -9.88 8.20
CA ASP A 61 15.84 -9.38 8.96
C ASP A 61 16.47 -8.14 8.30
N ASN A 62 16.35 -8.07 6.97
CA ASN A 62 16.78 -6.94 6.15
C ASN A 62 15.58 -6.26 5.51
N ALA A 63 15.07 -5.21 6.19
CA ALA A 63 14.02 -4.34 5.67
C ALA A 63 14.49 -3.54 4.45
N PHE A 64 13.60 -3.32 3.48
CA PHE A 64 13.82 -2.48 2.30
C PHE A 64 12.83 -1.30 2.31
N TYR A 65 13.31 -0.06 2.38
CA TYR A 65 12.45 1.12 2.43
C TYR A 65 13.15 2.38 1.91
N LEU A 66 12.36 3.37 1.48
CA LEU A 66 12.83 4.71 1.13
C LEU A 66 13.12 5.50 2.41
N ARG A 67 14.30 6.11 2.54
CA ARG A 67 14.68 6.93 3.69
C ARG A 67 14.53 8.42 3.45
N ARG A 68 14.91 8.88 2.26
CA ARG A 68 14.95 10.31 1.92
C ARG A 68 14.64 10.52 0.45
N LEU A 69 13.95 11.60 0.15
CA LEU A 69 13.80 12.16 -1.19
C LEU A 69 14.25 13.63 -1.17
N THR A 70 15.01 14.01 -2.19
CA THR A 70 15.37 15.39 -2.49
C THR A 70 14.95 15.70 -3.91
N LEU A 71 14.14 16.74 -4.10
CA LEU A 71 13.73 17.23 -5.41
C LEU A 71 14.39 18.59 -5.65
N LYS A 72 14.99 18.78 -6.82
CA LYS A 72 15.56 20.06 -7.22
C LYS A 72 15.01 20.46 -8.58
N ASP A 73 14.46 21.67 -8.65
CA ASP A 73 13.83 22.24 -9.84
C ASP A 73 12.83 21.27 -10.51
N PHE A 74 12.10 20.53 -9.68
CA PHE A 74 11.13 19.51 -10.10
C PHE A 74 9.71 20.04 -9.91
N ARG A 75 9.01 20.27 -11.02
CA ARG A 75 7.65 20.80 -11.08
C ARG A 75 7.51 22.11 -10.33
N ARG A 76 6.92 22.12 -9.14
CA ARG A 76 6.77 23.33 -8.32
C ARG A 76 7.95 23.60 -7.37
N PHE A 77 8.80 22.61 -7.14
CA PHE A 77 9.85 22.68 -6.13
C PHE A 77 11.16 23.17 -6.73
N SER A 78 11.68 24.31 -6.27
CA SER A 78 13.08 24.68 -6.51
C SER A 78 13.99 23.77 -5.67
N LEU A 79 13.64 23.54 -4.40
CA LEU A 79 14.24 22.53 -3.53
C LEU A 79 13.20 21.95 -2.57
N LEU A 80 13.13 20.62 -2.47
CA LEU A 80 12.36 19.89 -1.47
C LEU A 80 13.26 18.87 -0.80
N GLU A 81 13.22 18.78 0.53
CA GLU A 81 13.78 17.64 1.28
C GLU A 81 12.74 17.00 2.19
N ILE A 82 12.62 15.67 2.11
CA ILE A 82 11.69 14.89 2.94
C ILE A 82 12.36 13.61 3.44
N LYS A 83 12.12 13.28 4.71
CA LYS A 83 12.49 12.02 5.36
C LYS A 83 11.25 11.16 5.57
N PHE A 84 11.36 9.87 5.27
CA PHE A 84 10.25 8.92 5.41
C PHE A 84 10.48 8.00 6.60
N GLU A 85 9.38 7.60 7.24
CA GLU A 85 9.35 6.51 8.21
C GLU A 85 9.52 5.16 7.49
N GLU A 86 10.04 4.15 8.17
CA GLU A 86 10.21 2.80 7.61
C GLU A 86 8.89 2.07 7.38
N ASP A 87 7.83 2.44 8.11
CA ASP A 87 6.50 1.82 8.06
C ASP A 87 5.48 2.67 7.28
N LEU A 88 5.12 3.84 7.80
CA LEU A 88 4.04 4.67 7.25
C LEU A 88 4.45 6.13 7.25
N THR A 89 4.37 6.75 6.08
CA THR A 89 4.45 8.20 5.92
C THR A 89 3.19 8.73 5.22
N VAL A 90 2.51 9.68 5.83
CA VAL A 90 1.30 10.33 5.32
C VAL A 90 1.61 11.80 5.04
N ILE A 91 1.51 12.19 3.78
CA ILE A 91 1.80 13.53 3.31
C ILE A 91 0.49 14.32 3.22
N ILE A 92 0.44 15.46 3.90
CA ILE A 92 -0.72 16.35 3.93
C ILE A 92 -0.35 17.76 3.48
N GLY A 93 -1.35 18.51 3.02
CA GLY A 93 -1.21 19.91 2.63
C GLY A 93 -2.18 20.28 1.52
N ASN A 94 -2.38 21.58 1.28
CA ASN A 94 -3.38 22.08 0.33
C ASN A 94 -3.21 21.55 -1.10
N ASN A 95 -4.28 21.64 -1.89
CA ASN A 95 -4.24 21.31 -3.31
C ASN A 95 -3.16 22.13 -4.02
N GLY A 96 -2.44 21.49 -4.94
CA GLY A 96 -1.32 22.11 -5.63
C GLY A 96 -0.02 22.22 -4.83
N LYS A 97 0.03 21.89 -3.52
CA LYS A 97 1.28 21.87 -2.72
C LYS A 97 2.31 20.80 -3.14
N GLY A 98 1.92 19.88 -4.03
CA GLY A 98 2.85 18.95 -4.69
C GLY A 98 2.87 17.52 -4.13
N LYS A 99 1.88 17.16 -3.31
CA LYS A 99 1.67 15.79 -2.79
C LYS A 99 1.81 14.70 -3.86
N THR A 100 0.98 14.76 -4.90
CA THR A 100 1.02 13.86 -6.06
C THR A 100 2.36 13.91 -6.80
N SER A 101 3.03 15.08 -6.84
CA SER A 101 4.34 15.22 -7.48
C SER A 101 5.43 14.47 -6.72
N ILE A 102 5.37 14.45 -5.38
CA ILE A 102 6.26 13.64 -4.55
C ILE A 102 6.09 12.15 -4.86
N LEU A 103 4.85 11.66 -4.90
CA LEU A 103 4.58 10.25 -5.22
C LEU A 103 5.11 9.87 -6.62
N TYR A 104 4.86 10.70 -7.63
CA TYR A 104 5.37 10.45 -8.97
C TYR A 104 6.90 10.48 -9.06
N ALA A 105 7.57 11.36 -8.31
CA ALA A 105 9.02 11.38 -8.24
C ALA A 105 9.56 10.05 -7.67
N ILE A 106 8.96 9.56 -6.58
CA ILE A 106 9.33 8.28 -5.97
C ILE A 106 9.07 7.13 -6.95
N ALA A 107 7.89 7.08 -7.57
CA ALA A 107 7.50 6.04 -8.53
C ALA A 107 8.51 5.94 -9.70
N LYS A 108 8.98 7.08 -10.21
CA LYS A 108 10.02 7.10 -11.24
C LYS A 108 11.30 6.46 -10.75
N THR A 109 11.75 6.72 -9.51
CA THR A 109 12.94 6.05 -8.96
C THR A 109 12.72 4.54 -8.77
N LEU A 110 11.56 4.11 -8.27
CA LEU A 110 11.22 2.70 -8.09
C LEU A 110 11.20 1.92 -9.41
N SER A 111 10.80 2.58 -10.50
CA SER A 111 10.70 1.93 -11.82
C SER A 111 12.05 1.42 -12.34
N TRP A 112 13.17 1.94 -11.84
CA TRP A 112 14.50 1.43 -12.19
C TRP A 112 14.81 0.11 -11.52
N PHE A 113 14.35 -0.14 -10.29
CA PHE A 113 14.43 -1.47 -9.68
C PHE A 113 13.59 -2.45 -10.50
N VAL A 114 12.32 -2.11 -10.76
CA VAL A 114 11.41 -2.95 -11.53
C VAL A 114 12.00 -3.34 -12.89
N ALA A 115 12.47 -2.36 -13.66
CA ALA A 115 12.99 -2.62 -15.00
C ALA A 115 14.20 -3.57 -14.98
N ASN A 116 15.07 -3.49 -13.96
CA ASN A 116 16.28 -4.31 -13.85
C ASN A 116 16.05 -5.67 -13.17
N ILE A 117 15.00 -5.81 -12.34
CA ILE A 117 14.51 -7.12 -11.87
C ILE A 117 13.98 -7.91 -13.07
N LEU A 118 13.22 -7.27 -13.96
CA LEU A 118 12.61 -7.91 -15.12
C LEU A 118 13.63 -8.26 -16.21
N LYS A 119 14.64 -7.42 -16.43
CA LYS A 119 15.64 -7.61 -17.47
C LYS A 119 16.92 -6.83 -17.18
N GLU A 120 18.06 -7.47 -17.40
CA GLU A 120 19.37 -6.80 -17.32
C GLU A 120 19.43 -5.53 -18.18
N GLY A 121 19.93 -4.44 -17.59
CA GLY A 121 20.02 -3.15 -18.29
C GLY A 121 18.67 -2.50 -18.58
N GLY A 122 17.59 -2.96 -17.94
CA GLY A 122 16.27 -2.37 -18.04
C GLY A 122 16.28 -0.86 -17.77
N SER A 123 15.54 -0.12 -18.59
CA SER A 123 15.38 1.32 -18.43
C SER A 123 14.10 1.63 -17.66
N GLY A 124 14.24 2.27 -16.51
CA GLY A 124 13.11 2.81 -15.76
C GLY A 124 12.52 4.05 -16.44
N GLN A 125 11.45 4.57 -15.83
CA GLN A 125 10.84 5.84 -16.19
C GLN A 125 11.84 6.98 -16.01
N ARG A 126 11.92 7.84 -17.03
CA ARG A 126 12.76 9.04 -17.04
C ARG A 126 11.96 10.26 -16.62
N LEU A 127 12.64 11.33 -16.25
CA LEU A 127 12.01 12.63 -16.09
C LEU A 127 11.66 13.20 -17.47
N SER A 128 10.51 13.86 -17.55
CA SER A 128 10.00 14.53 -18.74
C SER A 128 10.62 15.92 -18.86
N GLU A 129 11.16 16.24 -20.03
CA GLU A 129 11.70 17.58 -20.33
C GLU A 129 10.59 18.63 -20.40
N LEU A 130 9.34 18.22 -20.66
CA LEU A 130 8.20 19.11 -20.87
C LEU A 130 7.40 19.37 -19.60
N THR A 131 7.35 18.42 -18.68
CA THR A 131 6.38 18.44 -17.57
C THR A 131 7.00 18.31 -16.19
N ASP A 132 8.24 17.80 -16.06
CA ASP A 132 8.85 17.63 -14.75
C ASP A 132 9.86 18.72 -14.40
N ILE A 133 10.42 19.43 -15.38
CA ILE A 133 11.31 20.57 -15.13
C ILE A 133 10.47 21.76 -14.68
N LYS A 134 10.85 22.40 -13.58
CA LYS A 134 10.22 23.62 -13.08
C LYS A 134 10.30 24.73 -14.13
N ASN A 135 9.18 25.40 -14.39
CA ASN A 135 9.04 26.33 -15.52
C ASN A 135 10.05 27.51 -15.47
N ASP A 136 10.34 28.00 -14.27
CA ASP A 136 11.25 29.10 -13.96
C ASP A 136 12.62 28.61 -13.43
N ALA A 137 12.99 27.35 -13.66
CA ALA A 137 14.28 26.81 -13.22
C ALA A 137 15.45 27.54 -13.87
N GLU A 138 16.25 28.26 -13.08
CA GLU A 138 17.41 29.03 -13.56
C GLU A 138 18.42 28.16 -14.31
N ASN A 139 18.71 26.99 -13.76
CA ASN A 139 19.67 26.05 -14.35
C ASN A 139 19.06 25.18 -15.46
N ARG A 140 17.75 25.30 -15.71
CA ARG A 140 17.02 24.56 -16.75
C ARG A 140 17.22 23.03 -16.69
N TYR A 141 17.26 22.45 -15.50
CA TYR A 141 17.23 20.99 -15.31
C TYR A 141 16.38 20.63 -14.09
N ALA A 142 16.03 19.35 -13.97
CA ALA A 142 15.43 18.80 -12.76
C ALA A 142 16.23 17.60 -12.27
N ASP A 143 16.37 17.48 -10.94
CA ASP A 143 16.92 16.30 -10.27
C ASP A 143 15.90 15.71 -9.28
N VAL A 144 15.75 14.39 -9.32
CA VAL A 144 15.00 13.60 -8.34
C VAL A 144 15.99 12.63 -7.70
N SER A 145 16.34 12.87 -6.43
CA SER A 145 17.29 12.05 -5.68
C SER A 145 16.59 11.28 -4.57
N SER A 146 16.61 9.95 -4.64
CA SER A 146 16.05 9.05 -3.61
C SER A 146 17.17 8.28 -2.94
N THR A 147 17.08 8.07 -1.63
CA THR A 147 17.99 7.19 -0.88
C THR A 147 17.20 6.07 -0.24
N PHE A 148 17.47 4.83 -0.65
CA PHE A 148 16.86 3.63 -0.07
C PHE A 148 17.78 2.98 0.96
N PHE A 149 17.21 2.21 1.86
CA PHE A 149 17.90 1.35 2.80
C PHE A 149 17.53 -0.10 2.52
N PHE A 150 18.51 -1.00 2.60
CA PHE A 150 18.26 -2.42 2.53
C PHE A 150 19.13 -3.17 3.54
N GLY A 151 18.65 -3.30 4.76
CA GLY A 151 19.36 -3.98 5.84
C GLY A 151 20.70 -3.34 6.24
N LYS A 152 21.36 -3.94 7.25
CA LYS A 152 22.64 -3.42 7.78
C LYS A 152 23.78 -3.49 6.77
N GLY A 153 23.71 -4.43 5.83
CA GLY A 153 24.68 -4.65 4.77
C GLY A 153 24.66 -3.60 3.65
N LEU A 154 23.53 -2.92 3.47
CA LEU A 154 23.32 -1.94 2.40
C LEU A 154 22.50 -0.74 2.93
N LYS A 155 23.12 0.04 3.82
CA LYS A 155 22.49 1.16 4.55
C LYS A 155 22.05 2.35 3.69
N SER A 156 22.57 2.44 2.45
CA SER A 156 22.31 3.55 1.53
C SER A 156 22.43 3.08 0.09
N VAL A 157 21.32 3.14 -0.64
CA VAL A 157 21.23 2.91 -2.08
C VAL A 157 20.74 4.21 -2.72
N PRO A 158 21.66 5.12 -3.10
CA PRO A 158 21.28 6.40 -3.69
C PRO A 158 20.92 6.24 -5.17
N ILE A 159 19.89 6.93 -5.61
CA ILE A 159 19.44 7.02 -7.01
C ILE A 159 19.23 8.48 -7.31
N ARG A 160 19.81 8.99 -8.40
CA ARG A 160 19.49 10.33 -8.92
C ARG A 160 19.02 10.24 -10.35
N LEU A 161 17.79 10.66 -10.60
CA LEU A 161 17.28 10.90 -11.94
C LEU A 161 17.51 12.35 -12.28
N SER A 162 18.10 12.61 -13.44
CA SER A 162 18.44 13.95 -13.91
C SER A 162 17.92 14.15 -15.33
N ARG A 163 17.49 15.37 -15.63
CA ARG A 163 17.04 15.75 -16.97
C ARG A 163 17.26 17.24 -17.21
N SER A 164 18.05 17.57 -18.22
CA SER A 164 18.20 18.95 -18.71
C SER A 164 17.08 19.31 -19.67
N ALA A 165 16.72 20.60 -19.73
CA ALA A 165 15.71 21.11 -20.66
C ALA A 165 16.20 21.09 -22.11
N LEU A 166 15.26 21.20 -23.04
CA LEU A 166 15.59 21.34 -24.46
C LEU A 166 16.49 22.58 -24.70
N GLY A 167 17.52 22.38 -25.51
CA GLY A 167 18.46 23.44 -25.94
C GLY A 167 19.60 23.74 -24.96
N THR A 168 19.70 23.08 -23.81
CA THR A 168 20.83 23.27 -22.89
C THR A 168 22.08 22.56 -23.40
N ALA A 169 23.23 23.23 -23.41
CA ALA A 169 24.51 22.65 -23.82
C ALA A 169 25.00 21.55 -22.86
N GLU A 170 24.70 21.69 -21.57
CA GLU A 170 25.09 20.73 -20.54
C GLU A 170 24.07 19.60 -20.40
N ARG A 171 24.49 18.41 -20.84
CA ARG A 171 23.77 17.17 -20.56
C ARG A 171 24.05 16.73 -19.13
N ARG A 172 22.99 16.47 -18.36
CA ARG A 172 23.08 15.91 -17.01
C ARG A 172 22.58 14.47 -17.01
N ASP A 173 23.47 13.51 -16.74
CA ASP A 173 23.12 12.10 -16.70
C ASP A 173 22.59 11.66 -15.33
N SER A 174 21.63 10.73 -15.36
CA SER A 174 21.10 10.08 -14.16
C SER A 174 22.12 9.09 -13.57
N GLU A 175 22.23 9.06 -12.25
CA GLU A 175 22.99 8.06 -11.49
C GLU A 175 22.05 6.99 -10.95
N VAL A 176 21.91 5.91 -11.71
CA VAL A 176 21.00 4.78 -11.40
C VAL A 176 21.73 3.47 -11.12
N LYS A 177 23.07 3.50 -11.18
CA LYS A 177 23.91 2.29 -11.00
C LYS A 177 23.61 1.55 -9.69
N PRO A 178 23.48 2.19 -8.51
CA PRO A 178 23.16 1.47 -7.27
C PRO A 178 21.80 0.74 -7.32
N ALA A 179 20.83 1.28 -8.06
CA ALA A 179 19.54 0.63 -8.27
C ALA A 179 19.67 -0.62 -9.15
N ARG A 180 20.46 -0.50 -10.23
CA ARG A 180 20.75 -1.61 -11.15
C ARG A 180 21.50 -2.72 -10.43
N ASP A 181 22.59 -2.38 -9.74
CA ASP A 181 23.42 -3.35 -9.03
C ASP A 181 22.59 -4.15 -8.00
N LEU A 182 21.67 -3.49 -7.27
CA LEU A 182 20.76 -4.18 -6.34
C LEU A 182 19.68 -5.01 -7.07
N ALA A 183 19.09 -4.49 -8.15
CA ALA A 183 18.09 -5.21 -8.91
C ALA A 183 18.66 -6.43 -9.64
N ASP A 184 19.91 -6.36 -10.10
CA ASP A 184 20.64 -7.47 -10.67
C ASP A 184 20.87 -8.58 -9.65
N ILE A 185 21.17 -8.25 -8.38
CA ILE A 185 21.21 -9.26 -7.31
C ILE A 185 19.87 -9.99 -7.21
N TRP A 186 18.75 -9.26 -7.11
CA TRP A 186 17.43 -9.90 -7.05
C TRP A 186 17.15 -10.76 -8.27
N ARG A 187 17.47 -10.28 -9.46
CA ARG A 187 17.23 -11.00 -10.72
C ARG A 187 18.06 -12.29 -10.80
N VAL A 188 19.38 -12.17 -10.64
CA VAL A 188 20.32 -13.29 -10.82
C VAL A 188 20.12 -14.36 -9.75
N ILE A 189 19.95 -13.96 -8.48
CA ILE A 189 19.67 -14.93 -7.41
C ILE A 189 18.33 -15.61 -7.67
N ASN A 190 17.29 -14.87 -8.08
CA ASN A 190 15.98 -15.43 -8.38
C ASN A 190 15.98 -16.38 -9.58
N GLU A 191 16.75 -16.07 -10.62
CA GLU A 191 16.91 -16.91 -11.81
C GLU A 191 17.55 -18.25 -11.47
N ALA A 192 18.55 -18.25 -10.59
CA ALA A 192 19.19 -19.48 -10.10
C ALA A 192 18.31 -20.25 -9.11
N LYS A 193 17.64 -19.56 -8.18
CA LYS A 193 16.69 -20.14 -7.23
C LYS A 193 15.62 -19.12 -6.86
N THR A 194 14.36 -19.49 -7.01
CA THR A 194 13.23 -18.65 -6.61
C THR A 194 13.44 -18.06 -5.20
N ILE A 195 13.24 -16.75 -5.09
CA ILE A 195 13.31 -15.97 -3.83
C ILE A 195 12.14 -15.00 -3.76
N ASN A 196 11.66 -14.62 -2.58
CA ASN A 196 10.70 -13.52 -2.41
C ASN A 196 11.28 -12.17 -2.91
N LEU A 197 10.46 -11.39 -3.61
CA LEU A 197 10.85 -10.14 -4.28
C LEU A 197 10.09 -8.92 -3.71
N PRO A 198 10.72 -7.72 -3.67
CA PRO A 198 10.06 -6.54 -3.12
C PRO A 198 8.90 -6.08 -4.00
N THR A 199 7.76 -5.76 -3.38
CA THR A 199 6.58 -5.25 -4.10
C THR A 199 6.67 -3.74 -4.28
N PHE A 200 6.43 -3.24 -5.50
CA PHE A 200 6.37 -1.80 -5.79
C PHE A 200 5.06 -1.47 -6.49
N ALA A 201 4.28 -0.54 -5.95
CA ALA A 201 3.01 -0.14 -6.56
C ALA A 201 2.71 1.35 -6.36
N LEU A 202 2.03 1.96 -7.33
CA LEU A 202 1.46 3.29 -7.27
C LEU A 202 -0.04 3.23 -7.59
N TYR A 203 -0.84 3.76 -6.69
CA TYR A 203 -2.29 3.93 -6.82
C TYR A 203 -2.63 5.43 -6.81
N ASN A 204 -2.79 6.04 -7.98
CA ASN A 204 -3.16 7.45 -8.13
C ASN A 204 -4.68 7.63 -8.13
N VAL A 205 -5.16 8.86 -8.27
CA VAL A 205 -6.60 9.17 -8.32
C VAL A 205 -7.35 8.54 -9.51
N GLU A 206 -6.66 8.17 -10.60
CA GLU A 206 -7.26 7.54 -11.79
C GLU A 206 -7.72 6.11 -11.52
N ARG A 207 -7.31 5.50 -10.39
CA ARG A 207 -7.85 4.22 -9.93
C ARG A 207 -9.37 4.24 -9.68
N SER A 208 -9.96 5.44 -9.62
CA SER A 208 -11.41 5.63 -9.53
C SER A 208 -12.15 5.42 -10.84
N GLN A 209 -11.44 5.50 -11.97
CA GLN A 209 -12.07 5.35 -13.27
C GLN A 209 -12.65 3.94 -13.44
N PRO A 210 -13.87 3.80 -13.98
CA PRO A 210 -14.43 2.51 -14.31
C PRO A 210 -13.53 1.76 -15.29
N PHE A 211 -13.37 0.46 -15.09
CA PHE A 211 -12.43 -0.35 -15.86
C PHE A 211 -12.79 -0.33 -17.35
N ASN A 212 -11.81 -0.04 -18.20
CA ASN A 212 -11.92 -0.36 -19.61
C ASN A 212 -11.22 -1.71 -19.84
N ARG A 213 -12.00 -2.78 -20.04
CA ARG A 213 -11.47 -4.09 -20.47
C ARG A 213 -10.89 -3.92 -21.88
N ASN A 214 -9.64 -3.50 -21.98
CA ASN A 214 -8.92 -3.56 -23.23
C ASN A 214 -8.61 -5.04 -23.53
N THR A 215 -9.48 -5.67 -24.33
CA THR A 215 -9.38 -7.09 -24.75
C THR A 215 -8.09 -7.43 -25.53
N LYS A 216 -7.25 -6.43 -25.85
CA LYS A 216 -6.02 -6.58 -26.63
C LYS A 216 -4.78 -6.89 -25.80
N ASP A 217 -4.85 -6.76 -24.48
CA ASP A 217 -3.73 -7.10 -23.63
C ASP A 217 -3.68 -8.64 -23.46
N ASN A 218 -2.52 -9.24 -23.78
CA ASN A 218 -2.31 -10.70 -23.79
C ASN A 218 -2.69 -11.37 -22.45
N ALA A 219 -3.89 -11.92 -22.36
CA ALA A 219 -4.39 -12.67 -21.20
C ALA A 219 -3.43 -13.79 -20.76
N GLY A 220 -2.72 -14.42 -21.71
CA GLY A 220 -1.75 -15.49 -21.45
C GLY A 220 -0.53 -15.09 -20.60
N ARG A 221 -0.29 -13.80 -20.33
CA ARG A 221 0.82 -13.34 -19.46
C ARG A 221 0.42 -13.14 -17.99
N ARG A 222 -0.87 -13.18 -17.65
CA ARG A 222 -1.35 -12.84 -16.28
C ARG A 222 -0.94 -13.85 -15.21
N GLU A 223 -0.60 -15.06 -15.63
CA GLU A 223 -0.18 -16.17 -14.77
C GLU A 223 1.30 -16.07 -14.38
N GLU A 224 2.09 -15.37 -15.19
CA GLU A 224 3.53 -15.26 -14.99
C GLU A 224 3.82 -14.41 -13.76
N ARG A 225 4.66 -14.95 -12.86
CA ARG A 225 5.12 -14.30 -11.63
C ARG A 225 5.46 -12.81 -11.76
N PHE A 226 6.10 -12.44 -12.87
CA PHE A 226 6.57 -11.08 -13.11
C PHE A 226 5.50 -10.11 -13.65
N ASP A 227 4.29 -10.58 -14.00
CA ASP A 227 3.14 -9.70 -14.27
C ASP A 227 2.77 -8.85 -13.05
N ALA A 228 3.18 -9.26 -11.84
CA ALA A 228 3.10 -8.44 -10.64
C ALA A 228 3.79 -7.07 -10.76
N TYR A 229 4.77 -6.93 -11.65
CA TYR A 229 5.40 -5.63 -11.95
C TYR A 229 4.82 -4.92 -13.18
N SER A 230 3.98 -5.59 -13.97
CA SER A 230 3.31 -5.00 -15.12
C SER A 230 2.44 -3.82 -14.67
N GLN A 231 2.72 -2.64 -15.25
CA GLN A 231 2.03 -1.38 -14.96
C GLN A 231 1.94 -1.01 -13.46
N ALA A 232 2.81 -1.57 -12.61
CA ALA A 232 2.71 -1.42 -11.17
C ALA A 232 2.87 0.04 -10.69
N LEU A 233 3.67 0.81 -11.44
CA LEU A 233 3.98 2.21 -11.15
C LEU A 233 3.31 3.17 -12.15
N GLY A 234 2.22 2.72 -12.79
CA GLY A 234 1.43 3.51 -13.75
C GLY A 234 0.35 4.37 -13.10
N GLY A 235 -0.12 4.03 -11.90
CA GLY A 235 -1.09 4.82 -11.13
C GLY A 235 -2.53 4.29 -11.14
N ALA A 236 -3.09 3.95 -12.30
CA ALA A 236 -4.51 3.59 -12.41
C ALA A 236 -4.92 2.31 -11.65
N GLY A 237 -3.96 1.48 -11.22
CA GLY A 237 -4.25 0.11 -10.77
C GLY A 237 -4.76 -0.77 -11.92
N ARG A 238 -4.72 -2.09 -11.75
CA ARG A 238 -5.19 -3.06 -12.75
C ARG A 238 -6.10 -4.11 -12.13
N PHE A 239 -7.31 -3.70 -11.75
CA PHE A 239 -8.29 -4.64 -11.20
C PHE A 239 -8.75 -5.67 -12.25
N ASP A 240 -8.71 -5.33 -13.53
CA ASP A 240 -8.93 -6.27 -14.63
C ASP A 240 -7.92 -7.43 -14.58
N HIS A 241 -6.64 -7.15 -14.31
CA HIS A 241 -5.64 -8.20 -14.11
C HIS A 241 -5.99 -9.06 -12.89
N PHE A 242 -6.48 -8.45 -11.81
CA PHE A 242 -6.93 -9.21 -10.65
C PHE A 242 -8.10 -10.14 -10.98
N VAL A 243 -9.14 -9.64 -11.66
CA VAL A 243 -10.30 -10.44 -12.03
C VAL A 243 -9.90 -11.64 -12.91
N GLU A 244 -9.08 -11.40 -13.95
CA GLU A 244 -8.55 -12.44 -14.84
C GLU A 244 -7.74 -13.49 -14.06
N TRP A 245 -6.80 -13.02 -13.23
CA TRP A 245 -5.95 -13.87 -12.41
C TRP A 245 -6.73 -14.66 -11.35
N TYR A 246 -7.72 -14.04 -10.71
CA TYR A 246 -8.51 -14.67 -9.64
C TYR A 246 -9.43 -15.76 -10.21
N ILE A 247 -10.04 -15.52 -11.38
CA ILE A 247 -10.79 -16.56 -12.11
C ILE A 247 -9.87 -17.73 -12.44
N TYR A 248 -8.66 -17.46 -12.93
CA TYR A 248 -7.69 -18.50 -13.23
C TYR A 248 -7.29 -19.30 -11.99
N LEU A 249 -6.91 -18.62 -10.90
CA LEU A 249 -6.56 -19.24 -9.62
C LEU A 249 -7.69 -20.12 -9.09
N HIS A 250 -8.93 -19.62 -9.18
CA HIS A 250 -10.12 -20.37 -8.79
C HIS A 250 -10.32 -21.63 -9.63
N LYS A 251 -10.17 -21.54 -10.95
CA LYS A 251 -10.29 -22.70 -11.85
C LYS A 251 -9.25 -23.76 -11.53
N ARG A 252 -7.99 -23.36 -11.26
CA ARG A 252 -6.95 -24.32 -10.88
C ARG A 252 -7.23 -25.01 -9.55
N THR A 253 -7.76 -24.25 -8.59
CA THR A 253 -8.22 -24.80 -7.30
C THR A 253 -9.42 -25.74 -7.47
N ILE A 254 -10.32 -25.53 -8.45
CA ILE A 254 -11.42 -26.47 -8.72
C ILE A 254 -10.93 -27.72 -9.43
N SER A 255 -10.03 -27.56 -10.40
CA SER A 255 -9.31 -28.68 -11.00
C SER A 255 -8.30 -29.30 -10.04
N ASP A 256 -8.31 -28.94 -8.74
CA ASP A 256 -7.36 -29.42 -7.74
C ASP A 256 -7.25 -30.93 -7.87
N ILE A 257 -6.02 -31.33 -8.19
CA ILE A 257 -5.63 -32.70 -8.45
C ILE A 257 -6.07 -33.60 -7.28
N SER A 258 -6.19 -33.06 -6.05
CA SER A 258 -6.73 -33.74 -4.87
C SER A 258 -8.15 -34.31 -5.04
N SER A 259 -9.11 -33.56 -5.58
CA SER A 259 -10.49 -34.03 -5.75
C SER A 259 -10.57 -35.05 -6.89
N SER A 260 -9.86 -34.78 -7.98
CA SER A 260 -9.72 -35.68 -9.11
C SER A 260 -9.01 -36.98 -8.73
N ILE A 261 -7.98 -36.93 -7.88
CA ILE A 261 -7.30 -38.10 -7.31
C ILE A 261 -8.30 -38.91 -6.48
N LYS A 262 -9.07 -38.28 -5.58
CA LYS A 262 -10.07 -39.00 -4.78
C LYS A 262 -11.15 -39.68 -5.65
N GLU A 263 -11.61 -39.00 -6.70
CA GLU A 263 -12.56 -39.58 -7.66
C GLU A 263 -11.93 -40.74 -8.45
N LEU A 264 -10.68 -40.60 -8.91
CA LEU A 264 -9.94 -41.66 -9.60
C LEU A 264 -9.67 -42.85 -8.68
N GLU A 265 -9.29 -42.61 -7.41
CA GLU A 265 -9.12 -43.64 -6.38
C GLU A 265 -10.43 -44.42 -6.18
N GLN A 266 -11.56 -43.71 -6.08
CA GLN A 266 -12.86 -44.35 -5.94
C GLN A 266 -13.24 -45.17 -7.18
N GLN A 267 -13.02 -44.64 -8.39
CA GLN A 267 -13.27 -45.37 -9.64
C GLN A 267 -12.37 -46.62 -9.78
N VAL A 268 -11.08 -46.51 -9.42
CA VAL A 268 -10.15 -47.65 -9.40
C VAL A 268 -10.63 -48.71 -8.41
N ASN A 269 -11.08 -48.30 -7.22
CA ASN A 269 -11.62 -49.21 -6.21
C ASN A 269 -12.91 -49.93 -6.69
N ASP A 270 -13.83 -49.23 -7.33
CA ASP A 270 -15.08 -49.81 -7.83
C ASP A 270 -14.84 -50.76 -9.02
N LEU A 271 -13.92 -50.41 -9.92
CA LEU A 271 -13.49 -51.28 -11.01
C LEU A 271 -12.75 -52.52 -10.50
N GLN A 272 -11.89 -52.36 -9.49
CA GLN A 272 -11.18 -53.50 -8.87
C GLN A 272 -12.17 -54.49 -8.26
N ARG A 273 -13.18 -54.02 -7.51
CA ARG A 273 -14.27 -54.87 -6.98
C ARG A 273 -15.03 -55.62 -8.08
N SER A 274 -15.27 -54.97 -9.22
CA SER A 274 -15.97 -55.58 -10.36
C SER A 274 -15.14 -56.69 -11.02
N VAL A 275 -13.82 -56.48 -11.14
CA VAL A 275 -12.90 -57.50 -11.65
C VAL A 275 -12.78 -58.67 -10.67
N ASP A 276 -12.69 -58.41 -9.37
CA ASP A 276 -12.65 -59.44 -8.33
C ASP A 276 -13.96 -60.26 -8.28
N GLY A 277 -15.09 -59.62 -8.61
CA GLY A 277 -16.39 -60.26 -8.79
C GLY A 277 -16.54 -61.10 -10.07
N GLY A 278 -15.50 -61.23 -10.89
CA GLY A 278 -15.48 -62.07 -12.09
C GLY A 278 -15.75 -61.35 -13.41
N MET A 279 -15.89 -60.02 -13.41
CA MET A 279 -16.16 -59.23 -14.63
C MET A 279 -14.85 -58.95 -15.40
N VAL A 280 -14.34 -59.95 -16.13
CA VAL A 280 -13.04 -59.88 -16.83
C VAL A 280 -12.97 -58.78 -17.91
N SER A 281 -14.11 -58.41 -18.50
CA SER A 281 -14.19 -57.41 -19.58
C SER A 281 -13.72 -56.00 -19.18
N VAL A 282 -13.80 -55.64 -17.90
CA VAL A 282 -13.39 -54.31 -17.40
C VAL A 282 -11.92 -54.25 -16.96
N LYS A 283 -11.17 -55.36 -16.99
CA LYS A 283 -9.77 -55.40 -16.54
C LYS A 283 -8.87 -54.43 -17.29
N SER A 284 -9.05 -54.26 -18.60
CA SER A 284 -8.29 -53.28 -19.40
C SER A 284 -8.58 -51.84 -18.97
N LEU A 285 -9.83 -51.53 -18.62
CA LEU A 285 -10.28 -50.21 -18.18
C LEU A 285 -9.74 -49.88 -16.78
N LEU A 286 -9.68 -50.87 -15.89
CA LEU A 286 -9.04 -50.77 -14.58
C LEU A 286 -7.54 -50.42 -14.70
N GLU A 287 -6.78 -51.10 -15.56
CA GLU A 287 -5.36 -50.80 -15.77
C GLU A 287 -5.14 -49.38 -16.33
N GLN A 288 -6.00 -48.94 -17.25
CA GLN A 288 -5.97 -47.55 -17.74
C GLN A 288 -6.25 -46.52 -16.64
N MET A 289 -7.19 -46.79 -15.74
CA MET A 289 -7.50 -45.88 -14.63
C MET A 289 -6.40 -45.87 -13.56
N LYS A 290 -5.76 -47.02 -13.27
CA LYS A 290 -4.58 -47.09 -12.39
C LYS A 290 -3.42 -46.24 -12.93
N LEU A 291 -3.16 -46.30 -14.24
CA LEU A 291 -2.13 -45.48 -14.88
C LEU A 291 -2.44 -43.97 -14.77
N LYS A 292 -3.69 -43.57 -15.02
CA LYS A 292 -4.12 -42.18 -14.84
C LYS A 292 -3.97 -41.71 -13.39
N LEU A 293 -4.28 -42.57 -12.42
CA LEU A 293 -4.15 -42.28 -11.00
C LEU A 293 -2.67 -42.10 -10.60
N SER A 294 -1.76 -42.94 -11.10
CA SER A 294 -0.32 -42.78 -10.83
C SER A 294 0.23 -41.49 -11.44
N GLU A 295 -0.13 -41.17 -12.70
CA GLU A 295 0.27 -39.91 -13.34
C GLU A 295 -0.25 -38.68 -12.59
N ALA A 296 -1.49 -38.72 -12.10
CA ALA A 296 -2.07 -37.65 -11.30
C ALA A 296 -1.38 -37.50 -9.93
N SER A 297 -1.05 -38.62 -9.28
CA SER A 297 -0.37 -38.63 -7.98
C SER A 297 1.07 -38.11 -8.09
N GLU A 298 1.83 -38.55 -9.09
CA GLU A 298 3.19 -38.04 -9.34
C GLU A 298 3.21 -36.53 -9.62
N ARG A 299 2.24 -36.01 -10.37
CA ARG A 299 2.08 -34.55 -10.58
C ARG A 299 1.77 -33.82 -9.29
N ASN A 300 0.97 -34.40 -8.41
CA ASN A 300 0.64 -33.83 -7.11
C ASN A 300 1.88 -33.80 -6.19
N ASP A 301 2.65 -34.89 -6.13
CA ASP A 301 3.86 -34.99 -5.30
C ASP A 301 4.96 -34.03 -5.76
N ALA A 302 5.11 -33.83 -7.07
CA ALA A 302 6.03 -32.84 -7.65
C ALA A 302 5.63 -31.40 -7.28
N ALA A 303 4.33 -31.10 -7.22
CA ALA A 303 3.83 -29.80 -6.79
C ALA A 303 4.06 -29.58 -5.27
N VAL A 304 3.81 -30.61 -4.44
CA VAL A 304 4.02 -30.57 -2.98
C VAL A 304 5.50 -30.44 -2.59
N SER A 305 6.42 -30.97 -3.41
CA SER A 305 7.86 -30.87 -3.17
C SER A 305 8.43 -29.45 -3.29
N SER A 306 7.69 -28.53 -3.93
CA SER A 306 8.04 -27.11 -3.90
C SER A 306 7.65 -26.53 -2.53
N LYS A 307 8.57 -25.86 -1.82
CA LYS A 307 8.30 -25.10 -0.58
C LYS A 307 7.35 -23.90 -0.81
N MET A 308 6.59 -23.88 -1.91
CA MET A 308 5.73 -22.79 -2.30
C MET A 308 4.33 -22.97 -1.72
N VAL A 309 3.68 -21.86 -1.43
CA VAL A 309 2.27 -21.85 -1.02
C VAL A 309 1.41 -22.40 -2.14
N THR A 310 0.56 -23.38 -1.83
CA THR A 310 -0.37 -23.98 -2.81
C THR A 310 -1.41 -22.97 -3.29
N GLU A 311 -1.95 -23.15 -4.49
CA GLU A 311 -2.94 -22.25 -5.08
C GLU A 311 -4.21 -22.11 -4.23
N SER A 312 -4.64 -23.20 -3.58
CA SER A 312 -5.76 -23.20 -2.64
C SER A 312 -5.48 -22.28 -1.44
N VAL A 313 -4.26 -22.32 -0.89
CA VAL A 313 -3.85 -21.44 0.20
C VAL A 313 -3.70 -20.00 -0.28
N GLN A 314 -3.09 -19.76 -1.45
CA GLN A 314 -3.00 -18.43 -2.06
C GLN A 314 -4.39 -17.79 -2.21
N LYS A 315 -5.34 -18.56 -2.75
CA LYS A 315 -6.73 -18.14 -2.91
C LYS A 315 -7.35 -17.80 -1.56
N SER A 316 -7.21 -18.67 -0.55
CA SER A 316 -7.72 -18.42 0.79
C SER A 316 -7.13 -17.16 1.44
N ILE A 317 -5.83 -16.91 1.25
CA ILE A 317 -5.15 -15.71 1.76
C ILE A 317 -5.73 -14.45 1.12
N VAL A 318 -5.89 -14.44 -0.21
CA VAL A 318 -6.49 -13.30 -0.93
C VAL A 318 -7.93 -13.06 -0.49
N GLU A 319 -8.77 -14.10 -0.46
CA GLU A 319 -10.16 -13.99 0.00
C GLU A 319 -10.25 -13.41 1.42
N LYS A 320 -9.46 -13.95 2.36
CA LYS A 320 -9.41 -13.45 3.75
C LYS A 320 -8.92 -12.00 3.83
N SER A 321 -7.89 -11.65 3.06
CA SER A 321 -7.35 -10.29 3.05
C SER A 321 -8.39 -9.27 2.57
N ILE A 322 -9.13 -9.58 1.50
CA ILE A 322 -10.18 -8.72 0.97
C ILE A 322 -11.30 -8.54 2.00
N CYS A 323 -11.77 -9.64 2.59
CA CYS A 323 -12.85 -9.59 3.58
C CYS A 323 -12.42 -8.91 4.89
N SER A 324 -11.13 -8.94 5.23
CA SER A 324 -10.59 -8.25 6.41
C SER A 324 -10.43 -6.75 6.19
N VAL A 325 -10.09 -6.32 4.98
CA VAL A 325 -9.77 -4.91 4.70
C VAL A 325 -10.99 -4.13 4.26
N VAL A 326 -11.88 -4.72 3.44
CA VAL A 326 -13.07 -4.06 2.88
C VAL A 326 -14.30 -4.41 3.73
N PRO A 327 -14.77 -3.53 4.64
CA PRO A 327 -15.69 -3.94 5.71
C PRO A 327 -17.08 -4.39 5.26
N SER A 328 -17.57 -3.93 4.10
CA SER A 328 -18.87 -4.37 3.58
C SER A 328 -18.82 -5.73 2.88
N ILE A 329 -17.63 -6.21 2.51
CA ILE A 329 -17.45 -7.46 1.77
C ILE A 329 -17.16 -8.58 2.76
N SER A 330 -18.10 -9.50 2.92
CA SER A 330 -17.93 -10.67 3.80
C SER A 330 -17.47 -11.92 3.06
N LYS A 331 -17.57 -11.93 1.72
CA LYS A 331 -17.19 -13.05 0.87
C LYS A 331 -16.89 -12.59 -0.56
N ILE A 332 -15.95 -13.25 -1.22
CA ILE A 332 -15.66 -13.11 -2.65
C ILE A 332 -15.51 -14.50 -3.28
N TRP A 333 -16.06 -14.73 -4.47
CA TRP A 333 -15.94 -16.01 -5.18
C TRP A 333 -16.10 -15.84 -6.69
N VAL A 334 -15.88 -16.92 -7.43
CA VAL A 334 -16.09 -16.98 -8.87
C VAL A 334 -17.34 -17.81 -9.15
N GLU A 335 -18.25 -17.26 -9.95
CA GLU A 335 -19.43 -17.95 -10.45
C GLU A 335 -19.21 -18.31 -11.93
N MET A 336 -19.36 -19.59 -12.27
CA MET A 336 -19.15 -20.13 -13.63
C MET A 336 -20.44 -20.69 -14.27
N THR A 337 -21.58 -20.59 -13.59
CA THR A 337 -22.85 -21.21 -14.01
C THR A 337 -23.57 -20.44 -15.12
N THR A 338 -23.25 -19.15 -15.31
CA THR A 338 -23.93 -18.24 -16.25
C THR A 338 -23.36 -18.29 -17.68
N GLY A 339 -22.45 -19.22 -17.98
CA GLY A 339 -21.75 -19.32 -19.27
C GLY A 339 -20.61 -18.30 -19.45
N SER A 340 -20.46 -17.37 -18.51
CA SER A 340 -19.31 -16.46 -18.37
C SER A 340 -18.79 -16.54 -16.95
N ASP A 341 -17.47 -16.59 -16.79
CA ASP A 341 -16.85 -16.57 -15.46
C ASP A 341 -16.91 -15.16 -14.88
N LEU A 342 -17.60 -15.01 -13.75
CA LEU A 342 -17.82 -13.74 -13.09
C LEU A 342 -17.30 -13.77 -11.66
N VAL A 343 -16.72 -12.65 -11.21
CA VAL A 343 -16.36 -12.46 -9.81
C VAL A 343 -17.54 -11.82 -9.08
N LYS A 344 -17.99 -12.46 -8.01
CA LYS A 344 -19.08 -12.01 -7.15
C LYS A 344 -18.58 -11.78 -5.73
N VAL A 345 -19.29 -10.89 -5.03
CA VAL A 345 -19.06 -10.59 -3.63
C VAL A 345 -20.37 -10.56 -2.85
N THR A 346 -20.31 -10.92 -1.57
CA THR A 346 -21.41 -10.67 -0.64
C THR A 346 -21.14 -9.32 0.01
N ASN A 347 -21.86 -8.30 -0.46
CA ASN A 347 -21.73 -6.92 0.00
C ASN A 347 -22.93 -6.56 0.88
N ASP A 348 -22.68 -6.24 2.16
CA ASP A 348 -23.72 -5.91 3.15
C ASP A 348 -24.86 -6.95 3.20
N GLY A 349 -24.52 -8.24 3.03
CA GLY A 349 -25.47 -9.36 3.03
C GLY A 349 -26.14 -9.67 1.69
N HIS A 350 -25.81 -8.93 0.63
CA HIS A 350 -26.35 -9.15 -0.72
C HIS A 350 -25.28 -9.65 -1.69
N ASP A 351 -25.58 -10.71 -2.42
CA ASP A 351 -24.69 -11.26 -3.45
C ASP A 351 -24.79 -10.43 -4.73
N VAL A 352 -23.71 -9.76 -5.08
CA VAL A 352 -23.64 -8.81 -6.21
C VAL A 352 -22.39 -9.05 -7.06
N THR A 353 -22.43 -8.61 -8.31
CA THR A 353 -21.22 -8.52 -9.13
C THR A 353 -20.39 -7.29 -8.73
N ILE A 354 -19.11 -7.25 -9.14
CA ILE A 354 -18.26 -6.07 -8.89
C ILE A 354 -18.87 -4.79 -9.50
N ASP A 355 -19.47 -4.89 -10.68
CA ASP A 355 -20.07 -3.73 -11.37
C ASP A 355 -21.26 -3.12 -10.62
N GLN A 356 -21.87 -3.87 -9.71
CA GLN A 356 -22.99 -3.43 -8.88
C GLN A 356 -22.55 -2.78 -7.55
N LEU A 357 -21.24 -2.78 -7.25
CA LEU A 357 -20.71 -2.09 -6.07
C LEU A 357 -20.73 -0.57 -6.26
N SER A 358 -20.88 0.17 -5.16
CA SER A 358 -20.67 1.62 -5.18
C SER A 358 -19.24 1.97 -5.58
N ASP A 359 -19.03 3.16 -6.14
CA ASP A 359 -17.71 3.58 -6.61
C ASP A 359 -16.66 3.53 -5.49
N GLY A 360 -17.01 3.97 -4.28
CA GLY A 360 -16.11 3.89 -3.11
C GLY A 360 -15.71 2.46 -2.74
N GLN A 361 -16.68 1.55 -2.72
CA GLN A 361 -16.44 0.12 -2.47
C GLN A 361 -15.55 -0.49 -3.54
N ARG A 362 -15.87 -0.23 -4.81
CA ARG A 362 -15.13 -0.76 -5.96
C ARG A 362 -13.68 -0.28 -5.98
N VAL A 363 -13.45 1.02 -5.76
CA VAL A 363 -12.11 1.61 -5.74
C VAL A 363 -11.24 1.00 -4.65
N PHE A 364 -11.79 0.84 -3.46
CA PHE A 364 -11.04 0.29 -2.35
C PHE A 364 -10.74 -1.20 -2.54
N LEU A 365 -11.76 -1.98 -2.93
CA LEU A 365 -11.59 -3.39 -3.32
C LEU A 365 -10.49 -3.53 -4.37
N SER A 366 -10.47 -2.64 -5.37
CA SER A 366 -9.51 -2.71 -6.47
C SER A 366 -8.07 -2.53 -6.02
N LEU A 367 -7.84 -1.58 -5.12
CA LEU A 367 -6.52 -1.34 -4.53
C LEU A 367 -6.04 -2.57 -3.75
N VAL A 368 -6.88 -3.08 -2.85
CA VAL A 368 -6.52 -4.21 -1.98
C VAL A 368 -6.31 -5.48 -2.79
N ALA A 369 -7.20 -5.76 -3.74
CA ALA A 369 -7.14 -6.96 -4.57
C ALA A 369 -5.93 -6.97 -5.51
N ASP A 370 -5.63 -5.84 -6.17
CA ASP A 370 -4.43 -5.75 -7.01
C ASP A 370 -3.15 -5.86 -6.17
N LEU A 371 -3.08 -5.21 -5.01
CA LEU A 371 -1.92 -5.31 -4.13
C LEU A 371 -1.71 -6.74 -3.62
N ALA A 372 -2.77 -7.39 -3.12
CA ALA A 372 -2.72 -8.76 -2.64
C ALA A 372 -2.25 -9.73 -3.73
N ARG A 373 -2.77 -9.60 -4.95
CA ARG A 373 -2.30 -10.39 -6.11
C ARG A 373 -0.81 -10.22 -6.34
N ARG A 374 -0.32 -8.97 -6.41
CA ARG A 374 1.11 -8.70 -6.66
C ARG A 374 1.98 -9.35 -5.59
N MET A 375 1.58 -9.25 -4.32
CA MET A 375 2.33 -9.84 -3.22
C MET A 375 2.32 -11.37 -3.24
N VAL A 376 1.18 -12.00 -3.55
CA VAL A 376 1.10 -13.46 -3.72
C VAL A 376 2.03 -13.96 -4.81
N MET A 377 2.09 -13.26 -5.94
CA MET A 377 2.98 -13.63 -7.05
C MET A 377 4.45 -13.43 -6.69
N LEU A 378 4.79 -12.34 -6.00
CA LEU A 378 6.18 -12.00 -5.70
C LEU A 378 6.77 -12.75 -4.51
N ASN A 379 5.96 -13.26 -3.59
CA ASN A 379 6.42 -13.86 -2.33
C ASN A 379 5.97 -15.34 -2.14
N PRO A 380 6.30 -16.25 -3.08
CA PRO A 380 5.80 -17.62 -3.05
C PRO A 380 6.38 -18.49 -1.92
N LEU A 381 7.49 -18.07 -1.28
CA LEU A 381 8.19 -18.84 -0.25
C LEU A 381 7.80 -18.46 1.19
N LEU A 382 6.98 -17.41 1.38
CA LEU A 382 6.45 -17.06 2.70
C LEU A 382 5.20 -17.89 2.97
N GLU A 383 5.01 -18.34 4.22
CA GLU A 383 3.75 -18.96 4.65
C GLU A 383 2.55 -18.04 4.38
N ASN A 384 2.74 -16.74 4.65
CA ASN A 384 1.83 -15.68 4.24
C ASN A 384 2.53 -14.73 3.24
N PRO A 385 2.24 -14.82 1.93
CA PRO A 385 2.84 -13.96 0.92
C PRO A 385 2.58 -12.45 1.12
N LEU A 386 1.55 -12.09 1.90
CA LEU A 386 1.21 -10.69 2.21
C LEU A 386 2.14 -10.06 3.27
N GLU A 387 2.99 -10.88 3.90
CA GLU A 387 4.08 -10.44 4.78
C GLU A 387 5.38 -10.14 4.00
N GLY A 388 5.32 -10.14 2.67
CA GLY A 388 6.42 -9.68 1.84
C GLY A 388 6.75 -8.19 2.03
N ARG A 389 8.00 -7.81 1.73
CA ARG A 389 8.45 -6.41 1.79
C ARG A 389 8.10 -5.64 0.53
N GLY A 390 8.04 -4.31 0.64
CA GLY A 390 7.77 -3.46 -0.52
C GLY A 390 7.53 -2.00 -0.18
N ILE A 391 7.32 -1.19 -1.21
CA ILE A 391 6.98 0.22 -1.10
C ILE A 391 5.73 0.47 -1.93
N VAL A 392 4.67 0.92 -1.28
CA VAL A 392 3.38 1.20 -1.91
C VAL A 392 3.03 2.68 -1.75
N LEU A 393 2.75 3.32 -2.87
CA LEU A 393 2.41 4.73 -2.97
C LEU A 393 0.91 4.85 -3.22
N ILE A 394 0.18 5.62 -2.40
CA ILE A 394 -1.27 5.80 -2.56
C ILE A 394 -1.60 7.29 -2.51
N ASP A 395 -2.17 7.81 -3.59
CA ASP A 395 -2.65 9.20 -3.64
C ASP A 395 -4.10 9.26 -3.15
N GLU A 396 -4.42 10.19 -2.26
CA GLU A 396 -5.77 10.41 -1.71
C GLU A 396 -6.41 9.11 -1.23
N ILE A 397 -5.86 8.50 -0.16
CA ILE A 397 -6.34 7.19 0.34
C ILE A 397 -7.85 7.16 0.62
N GLU A 398 -8.41 8.30 1.03
CA GLU A 398 -9.82 8.52 1.34
C GLU A 398 -10.74 8.63 0.12
N LEU A 399 -10.21 8.65 -1.11
CA LEU A 399 -10.97 8.91 -2.32
C LEU A 399 -12.19 7.98 -2.43
N HIS A 400 -13.38 8.58 -2.45
CA HIS A 400 -14.70 7.92 -2.43
C HIS A 400 -15.01 7.03 -1.21
N LEU A 401 -14.17 7.03 -0.15
CA LEU A 401 -14.43 6.26 1.06
C LEU A 401 -15.41 6.96 1.98
N HIS A 402 -16.39 6.21 2.50
CA HIS A 402 -17.28 6.68 3.56
C HIS A 402 -16.47 7.00 4.86
N PRO A 403 -16.84 8.02 5.65
CA PRO A 403 -16.19 8.38 6.91
C PRO A 403 -15.84 7.21 7.83
N LYS A 404 -16.77 6.26 8.01
CA LYS A 404 -16.54 5.05 8.82
C LYS A 404 -15.31 4.26 8.34
N TRP A 405 -15.13 4.11 7.04
CA TRP A 405 -14.01 3.35 6.46
C TRP A 405 -12.70 4.13 6.52
N GLN A 406 -12.76 5.45 6.46
CA GLN A 406 -11.59 6.30 6.68
C GLN A 406 -10.97 6.11 8.08
N GLN A 407 -11.76 5.67 9.08
CA GLN A 407 -11.26 5.34 10.43
C GLN A 407 -10.54 3.99 10.52
N GLU A 408 -10.71 3.11 9.53
CA GLU A 408 -10.21 1.73 9.58
C GLU A 408 -9.14 1.47 8.51
N VAL A 409 -9.17 2.19 7.40
CA VAL A 409 -8.37 1.90 6.19
C VAL A 409 -6.88 1.72 6.46
N ILE A 410 -6.23 2.64 7.18
CA ILE A 410 -4.80 2.55 7.46
C ILE A 410 -4.47 1.41 8.43
N LEU A 411 -5.32 1.20 9.44
CA LEU A 411 -5.14 0.11 10.41
C LEU A 411 -5.24 -1.25 9.71
N ASN A 412 -6.26 -1.43 8.86
CA ASN A 412 -6.48 -2.66 8.12
C ASN A 412 -5.36 -2.92 7.11
N LEU A 413 -4.94 -1.92 6.33
CA LEU A 413 -3.83 -2.06 5.37
C LEU A 413 -2.53 -2.49 6.08
N ARG A 414 -2.20 -1.88 7.22
CA ARG A 414 -0.99 -2.23 7.99
C ARG A 414 -1.09 -3.60 8.65
N SER A 415 -2.28 -4.02 9.05
CA SER A 415 -2.49 -5.35 9.63
C SER A 415 -2.31 -6.46 8.60
N VAL A 416 -2.76 -6.24 7.36
CA VAL A 416 -2.69 -7.24 6.29
C VAL A 416 -1.36 -7.22 5.54
N PHE A 417 -0.73 -6.04 5.43
CA PHE A 417 0.53 -5.84 4.72
C PHE A 417 1.61 -5.26 5.67
N PRO A 418 2.04 -6.02 6.70
CA PRO A 418 2.80 -5.48 7.82
C PRO A 418 4.24 -5.06 7.49
N ASN A 419 4.79 -5.50 6.36
CA ASN A 419 6.16 -5.22 5.91
C ASN A 419 6.21 -4.32 4.66
N ILE A 420 5.08 -3.72 4.29
CA ILE A 420 5.01 -2.70 3.26
C ILE A 420 5.27 -1.32 3.89
N GLN A 421 6.22 -0.59 3.32
CA GLN A 421 6.32 0.86 3.55
C GLN A 421 5.22 1.55 2.75
N PHE A 422 4.27 2.17 3.45
CA PHE A 422 3.22 2.96 2.84
C PHE A 422 3.61 4.45 2.80
N ILE A 423 3.56 5.05 1.61
CA ILE A 423 3.71 6.50 1.42
C ILE A 423 2.42 7.01 0.79
N ILE A 424 1.62 7.68 1.60
CA ILE A 424 0.23 8.00 1.32
C ILE A 424 0.03 9.50 1.30
N THR A 425 -0.91 10.00 0.51
CA THR A 425 -1.41 11.37 0.64
C THR A 425 -2.86 11.35 1.11
N THR A 426 -3.25 12.37 1.89
CA THR A 426 -4.64 12.50 2.35
C THR A 426 -4.98 13.97 2.65
N HIS A 427 -6.26 14.28 2.53
CA HIS A 427 -6.92 15.48 3.02
C HIS A 427 -7.96 15.18 4.11
N SER A 428 -8.07 13.93 4.54
CA SER A 428 -9.11 13.55 5.50
C SER A 428 -8.61 13.71 6.94
N PRO A 429 -9.20 14.61 7.76
CA PRO A 429 -8.91 14.66 9.19
C PRO A 429 -9.28 13.35 9.90
N ILE A 430 -10.26 12.61 9.36
CA ILE A 430 -10.70 11.32 9.91
C ILE A 430 -9.59 10.28 9.74
N VAL A 431 -8.91 10.24 8.59
CA VAL A 431 -7.75 9.36 8.40
C VAL A 431 -6.63 9.76 9.36
N LEU A 432 -6.34 11.06 9.48
CA LEU A 432 -5.30 11.56 10.37
C LEU A 432 -5.57 11.23 11.84
N SER A 433 -6.84 11.14 12.25
CA SER A 433 -7.23 10.75 13.61
C SER A 433 -6.80 9.34 14.02
N THR A 434 -6.38 8.50 13.07
CA THR A 434 -6.01 7.09 13.30
C THR A 434 -4.50 6.84 13.36
N ILE A 435 -3.69 7.84 12.99
CA ILE A 435 -2.25 7.71 12.79
C ILE A 435 -1.48 8.60 13.76
N GLU A 436 -0.28 8.16 14.15
CA GLU A 436 0.60 8.93 15.02
C GLU A 436 1.20 10.11 14.27
N LYS A 437 1.37 11.24 14.96
CA LYS A 437 1.98 12.44 14.37
C LYS A 437 3.34 12.21 13.71
N ARG A 438 4.14 11.25 14.22
CA ARG A 438 5.45 10.87 13.63
C ARG A 438 5.34 10.38 12.19
N CYS A 439 4.18 9.80 11.82
CA CYS A 439 3.93 9.32 10.47
C CYS A 439 3.51 10.44 9.53
N ILE A 440 3.13 11.62 10.04
CA ILE A 440 2.63 12.72 9.23
C ILE A 440 3.79 13.62 8.78
N ARG A 441 3.68 14.10 7.54
CA ARG A 441 4.54 15.08 6.89
C ARG A 441 3.66 16.16 6.30
N GLU A 442 3.71 17.36 6.88
CA GLU A 442 2.90 18.49 6.44
C GLU A 442 3.76 19.58 5.79
N PHE A 443 3.22 20.23 4.77
CA PHE A 443 3.85 21.41 4.19
C PHE A 443 3.68 22.61 5.12
N ASP A 444 4.72 23.44 5.25
CA ASP A 444 4.59 24.76 5.85
C ASP A 444 3.46 25.55 5.14
N PRO A 445 2.52 26.17 5.89
CA PRO A 445 1.49 27.05 5.32
C PRO A 445 2.06 28.10 4.35
N ASN A 446 3.22 28.68 4.70
CA ASN A 446 3.94 29.71 3.96
C ASN A 446 4.88 29.15 2.87
N ASP A 447 4.91 27.83 2.64
CA ASP A 447 5.76 27.21 1.61
C ASP A 447 5.43 27.76 0.21
N ASP A 448 6.37 28.52 -0.33
CA ASP A 448 6.38 29.15 -1.65
C ASP A 448 6.97 28.24 -2.75
N GLY A 449 7.52 27.07 -2.37
CA GLY A 449 8.17 26.13 -3.28
C GLY A 449 9.67 26.38 -3.50
N ASN A 450 10.26 27.44 -2.91
CA ASN A 450 11.69 27.71 -3.05
C ASN A 450 12.54 26.76 -2.20
N GLN A 451 12.23 26.68 -0.91
CA GLN A 451 12.87 25.76 0.01
C GLN A 451 11.81 25.08 0.87
N SER A 452 11.28 23.98 0.35
CA SER A 452 10.20 23.23 0.98
C SER A 452 10.77 22.14 1.90
N PHE A 453 10.27 22.11 3.12
CA PHE A 453 10.47 21.01 4.07
C PHE A 453 9.10 20.48 4.51
N LEU A 454 9.04 19.21 4.87
CA LEU A 454 7.87 18.65 5.50
C LEU A 454 8.23 18.05 6.85
N ASP A 455 7.64 18.62 7.89
CA ASP A 455 7.80 18.18 9.27
C ASP A 455 6.53 17.49 9.78
N SER A 456 6.61 16.91 10.97
CA SER A 456 5.45 16.36 11.65
C SER A 456 4.69 17.48 12.38
N PRO A 457 3.35 17.37 12.49
CA PRO A 457 2.56 18.34 13.24
C PRO A 457 2.97 18.38 14.72
N ASP A 458 2.76 19.55 15.33
CA ASP A 458 3.08 19.78 16.75
C ASP A 458 2.19 18.93 17.66
N MET A 459 0.90 18.82 17.33
CA MET A 459 -0.10 18.08 18.09
C MET A 459 -0.08 16.58 17.76
N GLN A 460 -0.40 15.73 18.74
CA GLN A 460 -0.75 14.33 18.46
C GLN A 460 -2.08 14.27 17.71
N THR A 461 -2.13 13.46 16.64
CA THR A 461 -3.33 13.24 15.83
C THR A 461 -4.06 11.96 16.18
N LYS A 462 -3.35 10.90 16.59
CA LYS A 462 -3.97 9.61 16.92
C LYS A 462 -4.91 9.74 18.12
N GLY A 463 -6.19 9.47 17.89
CA GLY A 463 -7.26 9.57 18.89
C GLY A 463 -7.78 10.99 19.13
N SER A 464 -7.32 11.99 18.38
CA SER A 464 -7.76 13.38 18.51
C SER A 464 -9.07 13.64 17.78
N GLU A 465 -9.82 14.65 18.22
CA GLU A 465 -11.07 15.03 17.57
C GLU A 465 -10.82 15.64 16.18
N ASN A 466 -11.68 15.30 15.21
CA ASN A 466 -11.56 15.81 13.83
C ASN A 466 -11.56 17.35 13.76
N ALA A 467 -12.32 18.01 14.64
CA ALA A 467 -12.35 19.48 14.73
C ALA A 467 -10.98 20.05 15.10
N GLN A 468 -10.29 19.45 16.07
CA GLN A 468 -8.95 19.87 16.48
C GLN A 468 -7.92 19.61 15.38
N ILE A 469 -8.03 18.50 14.66
CA ILE A 469 -7.13 18.18 13.53
C ILE A 469 -7.35 19.18 12.38
N LEU A 470 -8.60 19.51 12.04
CA LEU A 470 -8.91 20.52 11.04
C LEU A 470 -8.27 21.86 11.39
N GLU A 471 -8.43 22.31 12.63
CA GLU A 471 -7.92 23.60 13.09
C GLU A 471 -6.39 23.63 13.19
N GLN A 472 -5.81 22.70 13.96
CA GLN A 472 -4.40 22.78 14.36
C GLN A 472 -3.42 22.14 13.37
N VAL A 473 -3.88 21.19 12.55
CA VAL A 473 -3.02 20.48 11.59
C VAL A 473 -3.31 20.94 10.17
N MET A 474 -4.58 21.09 9.82
CA MET A 474 -4.96 21.48 8.45
C MET A 474 -5.13 23.00 8.26
N ASN A 475 -5.06 23.80 9.33
CA ASN A 475 -5.29 25.25 9.29
C ASN A 475 -6.67 25.64 8.69
N VAL A 476 -7.70 24.84 8.99
CA VAL A 476 -9.07 25.05 8.53
C VAL A 476 -10.00 25.23 9.74
N HIS A 477 -10.82 26.29 9.72
CA HIS A 477 -11.82 26.50 10.76
C HIS A 477 -12.79 25.30 10.85
N PRO A 478 -13.02 24.72 12.04
CA PRO A 478 -13.94 23.60 12.21
C PRO A 478 -15.38 23.91 11.80
N THR A 479 -15.76 25.18 11.89
CA THR A 479 -17.04 25.70 11.41
C THR A 479 -16.82 26.63 10.20
N PRO A 480 -17.75 26.66 9.23
CA PRO A 480 -17.59 27.52 8.05
C PRO A 480 -17.64 29.01 8.42
N PRO A 481 -16.56 29.79 8.21
CA PRO A 481 -16.50 31.18 8.68
C PRO A 481 -17.45 32.12 7.95
N GLY A 482 -17.87 31.76 6.72
CA GLY A 482 -18.81 32.55 5.93
C GLY A 482 -20.28 32.36 6.28
N ILE A 483 -20.60 31.49 7.26
CA ILE A 483 -21.98 31.19 7.68
C ILE A 483 -22.24 31.90 9.02
N ALA A 484 -23.23 32.80 9.05
CA ALA A 484 -23.53 33.61 10.23
C ALA A 484 -23.88 32.74 11.45
N GLU A 485 -24.62 31.65 11.24
CA GLU A 485 -25.05 30.69 12.25
C GLU A 485 -23.88 30.01 12.97
N SER A 486 -22.71 29.93 12.32
CA SER A 486 -21.49 29.38 12.94
C SER A 486 -20.93 30.26 14.06
N HIS A 487 -21.29 31.55 14.07
CA HIS A 487 -20.82 32.54 15.04
C HIS A 487 -21.81 32.77 16.18
N TRP A 488 -23.11 32.49 15.98
CA TRP A 488 -24.17 32.82 16.93
C TRP A 488 -23.91 32.33 18.35
N LEU A 489 -23.35 31.13 18.53
CA LEU A 489 -23.07 30.60 19.86
C LEU A 489 -21.90 31.31 20.54
N GLY A 490 -20.87 31.70 19.77
CA GLY A 490 -19.76 32.51 20.26
C GLY A 490 -20.22 33.93 20.60
N ASP A 491 -21.02 34.53 19.72
CA ASP A 491 -21.63 35.85 19.95
C ASP A 491 -22.54 35.85 21.18
N PHE A 492 -23.31 34.77 21.38
CA PHE A 492 -24.15 34.59 22.57
C PHE A 492 -23.32 34.45 23.85
N GLU A 493 -22.20 33.73 23.80
CA GLU A 493 -21.26 33.64 24.92
C GLU A 493 -20.68 35.01 25.28
N LEU A 494 -20.31 35.83 24.27
CA LEU A 494 -19.83 37.19 24.47
C LEU A 494 -20.91 38.09 25.09
N LEU A 495 -22.14 38.06 24.58
CA LEU A 495 -23.27 38.82 25.16
C LEU A 495 -23.57 38.44 26.62
N LEU A 496 -23.35 37.18 27.01
CA LEU A 496 -23.55 36.75 28.39
C LEU A 496 -22.48 37.26 29.36
N LEU A 497 -21.24 37.49 28.89
CA LEU A 497 -20.16 38.02 29.74
C LEU A 497 -20.44 39.45 30.22
N ASP A 498 -21.18 40.23 29.43
CA ASP A 498 -21.54 41.62 29.75
C ASP A 498 -22.76 41.73 30.67
N ASN A 499 -23.47 40.62 30.97
CA ASN A 499 -24.77 40.62 31.63
C ASN A 499 -24.76 40.17 33.09
N SER A 500 -25.55 40.85 33.95
CA SER A 500 -25.64 40.61 35.41
C SER A 500 -26.45 39.36 35.83
N GLY A 501 -26.70 38.42 34.91
CA GLY A 501 -27.26 37.09 35.19
C GLY A 501 -28.67 36.85 34.65
N GLU A 502 -29.35 37.90 34.19
CA GLU A 502 -30.55 37.79 33.36
C GLU A 502 -30.17 38.02 31.90
N LEU A 503 -30.94 37.40 30.99
CA LEU A 503 -30.79 37.62 29.57
C LEU A 503 -31.33 39.02 29.26
N ASP A 504 -30.50 39.89 28.68
CA ASP A 504 -30.97 41.11 28.06
C ASP A 504 -31.75 40.81 26.75
N ASN A 505 -32.32 41.85 26.14
CA ASN A 505 -33.09 41.66 24.91
C ASN A 505 -32.25 41.07 23.76
N GLN A 506 -30.97 41.46 23.63
CA GLN A 506 -30.12 40.99 22.54
C GLN A 506 -29.75 39.51 22.69
N SER A 507 -29.36 39.10 23.89
CA SER A 507 -29.08 37.71 24.23
C SER A 507 -30.34 36.85 24.15
N GLN A 508 -31.50 37.36 24.57
CA GLN A 508 -32.78 36.65 24.41
C GLN A 508 -33.15 36.46 22.93
N GLU A 509 -33.03 37.50 22.10
CA GLU A 509 -33.27 37.40 20.65
C GLU A 509 -32.32 36.40 19.99
N LEU A 510 -31.03 36.43 20.34
CA LEU A 510 -30.06 35.50 19.78
C LEU A 510 -30.28 34.06 20.27
N TYR A 511 -30.65 33.88 21.54
CA TYR A 511 -31.06 32.60 22.09
C TYR A 511 -32.29 32.05 21.35
N ASP A 512 -33.29 32.89 21.09
CA ASP A 512 -34.48 32.49 20.35
C ASP A 512 -34.17 32.16 18.88
N LYS A 513 -33.21 32.87 18.26
CA LYS A 513 -32.67 32.51 16.93
C LYS A 513 -32.00 31.15 16.93
N ILE A 514 -31.10 30.89 17.89
CA ILE A 514 -30.41 29.59 18.05
C ILE A 514 -31.44 28.48 18.24
N LYS A 515 -32.40 28.66 19.15
CA LYS A 515 -33.46 27.70 19.44
C LYS A 515 -34.34 27.42 18.22
N THR A 516 -34.70 28.45 17.46
CA THR A 516 -35.58 28.33 16.28
C THR A 516 -34.85 27.64 15.13
N HIS A 517 -33.56 27.94 14.93
CA HIS A 517 -32.78 27.39 13.82
C HIS A 517 -32.30 25.95 14.08
N PHE A 518 -31.61 25.71 15.20
CA PHE A 518 -31.02 24.40 15.50
C PHE A 518 -32.01 23.43 16.16
N GLY A 519 -33.08 23.95 16.76
CA GLY A 519 -34.10 23.17 17.45
C GLY A 519 -33.80 22.93 18.94
N ILE A 520 -34.81 22.41 19.64
CA ILE A 520 -34.83 22.30 21.11
C ILE A 520 -33.85 21.24 21.64
N ASP A 521 -33.60 20.18 20.88
CA ASP A 521 -32.73 19.07 21.31
C ASP A 521 -31.28 19.20 20.81
N SER A 522 -30.96 20.31 20.15
CA SER A 522 -29.66 20.56 19.52
C SER A 522 -28.51 20.66 20.52
N ALA A 523 -27.31 20.33 20.07
CA ALA A 523 -26.10 20.48 20.87
C ALA A 523 -25.81 21.96 21.16
N GLU A 524 -26.11 22.81 20.20
CA GLU A 524 -25.97 24.27 20.23
C GLU A 524 -26.84 24.87 21.32
N LEU A 525 -28.14 24.53 21.38
CA LEU A 525 -29.03 25.02 22.42
C LEU A 525 -28.64 24.49 23.81
N LYS A 526 -28.28 23.21 23.92
CA LYS A 526 -27.76 22.63 25.18
C LYS A 526 -26.51 23.35 25.67
N LYS A 527 -25.64 23.79 24.76
CA LYS A 527 -24.46 24.59 25.10
C LYS A 527 -24.88 26.01 25.53
N ALA A 528 -25.80 26.66 24.83
CA ALA A 528 -26.37 27.95 25.26
C ALA A 528 -27.01 27.88 26.66
N ASP A 529 -27.81 26.87 26.94
CA ASP A 529 -28.39 26.61 28.27
C ASP A 529 -27.32 26.41 29.35
N SER A 530 -26.24 25.73 29.00
CA SER A 530 -25.10 25.52 29.89
C SER A 530 -24.37 26.84 30.17
N LEU A 531 -24.19 27.69 29.17
CA LEU A 531 -23.63 29.04 29.34
C LEU A 531 -24.51 29.90 30.25
N ILE A 532 -25.84 29.89 30.08
CA ILE A 532 -26.78 30.60 30.96
C ILE A 532 -26.65 30.11 32.41
N ARG A 533 -26.61 28.78 32.62
CA ARG A 533 -26.46 28.19 33.97
C ARG A 533 -25.14 28.58 34.62
N ILE A 534 -24.03 28.53 33.87
CA ILE A 534 -22.71 28.94 34.34
C ILE A 534 -22.71 30.43 34.70
N ASN A 535 -23.30 31.29 33.86
CA ASN A 535 -23.36 32.74 34.11
C ASN A 535 -24.16 33.05 35.39
N LYS A 536 -25.34 32.44 35.56
CA LYS A 536 -26.15 32.57 36.79
C LYS A 536 -25.40 32.12 38.04
N MET A 537 -24.63 31.02 37.94
CA MET A 537 -23.81 30.54 39.04
C MET A 537 -22.67 31.53 39.39
N LYS A 538 -21.93 32.01 38.38
CA LYS A 538 -20.87 33.02 38.56
C LYS A 538 -21.42 34.28 39.25
N ASN A 539 -22.58 34.79 38.81
CA ASN A 539 -23.19 35.98 39.39
C ASN A 539 -23.69 35.76 40.82
N LYS A 540 -24.25 34.58 41.13
CA LYS A 540 -24.60 34.22 42.51
C LYS A 540 -23.37 34.17 43.43
N ILE A 541 -22.26 33.60 42.96
CA ILE A 541 -21.00 33.56 43.72
C ILE A 541 -20.45 34.97 43.94
N ASN A 542 -20.45 35.81 42.89
CA ASN A 542 -20.00 37.20 42.99
C ASN A 542 -20.84 38.00 43.99
N LYS A 543 -22.17 37.79 44.01
CA LYS A 543 -23.07 38.41 44.99
C LYS A 543 -22.76 37.97 46.42
N ILE A 544 -22.58 36.67 46.67
CA ILE A 544 -22.21 36.14 47.99
C ILE A 544 -20.85 36.69 48.44
N ARG A 545 -19.87 36.79 47.53
CA ARG A 545 -18.56 37.41 47.82
C ARG A 545 -18.69 38.88 48.18
N ALA A 546 -19.53 39.62 47.45
CA ALA A 546 -19.81 41.03 47.76
C ALA A 546 -20.55 41.22 49.09
N GLU A 547 -21.40 40.27 49.48
CA GLU A 547 -22.13 40.29 50.77
C GLU A 547 -21.26 39.87 51.97
N LYS A 548 -20.28 38.97 51.79
CA LYS A 548 -19.34 38.57 52.86
C LYS A 548 -18.14 39.51 53.03
N GLY A 549 -17.81 40.30 52.02
CA GLY A 549 -16.75 41.30 52.05
C GLY A 549 -17.18 42.66 52.60
N LYS A 550 -18.48 42.82 52.91
CA LYS A 550 -19.05 43.93 53.69
C LYS A 550 -19.34 43.42 55.09
#